data_AF-A0A523HC39-F1
#
_entry.id   AF-A0A523HC39-F1
#
_cell.length_a   1.000
_cell.length_b   1.000
_cell.length_c   1.000
_cell.angle_alpha   90.00
_cell.angle_beta   90.00
_cell.angle_gamma   90.00
#
_symmetry.space_group_name_H-M   'P 1'
#
loop_
_entity.id
_entity.type
_entity.pdbx_description
1 polymer ?
#
loop_
_entity_poly.entity_id
_entity_poly.type
_entity_poly.pdbx_seq_one_letter_code
_entity_poly.pdbx_strand_id
1 'polypeptide(L)'
;MSSGSLQEAQNHFVELAKLQLERVERMKLESDWIDYKALSPIIIGILGGDGIGPFIAAEAQRVLEFLLQEEVAAGKVELLVIEGLTIEKRAEVGKAIPDDVLQEIKKCHVTLKGPTTTPRKGDPWPNVESANVAMRKELELFANVRPVKVPQEGIDWMFFRENTEGAYALGSNGVDVSEDLA
;
A
#
# COMPACT_ATOMS: atom_id res chain seq x y z
N MET A 1 38.60 -5.48 -0.16
CA MET A 1 37.43 -5.75 0.69
C MET A 1 37.91 -6.03 2.11
N SER A 2 37.44 -5.29 3.11
CA SER A 2 37.75 -5.65 4.50
C SER A 2 36.88 -6.84 4.89
N SER A 3 37.36 -7.74 5.73
CA SER A 3 36.54 -8.82 6.30
C SER A 3 35.32 -8.28 7.08
N GLY A 4 35.37 -7.01 7.49
CA GLY A 4 34.28 -6.32 8.18
C GLY A 4 33.06 -6.04 7.30
N SER A 5 33.23 -5.55 6.06
CA SER A 5 32.08 -5.22 5.20
C SER A 5 31.28 -6.46 4.77
N LEU A 6 31.96 -7.59 4.58
CA LEU A 6 31.31 -8.87 4.34
C LEU A 6 30.53 -9.37 5.57
N GLN A 7 31.08 -9.20 6.77
CA GLN A 7 30.40 -9.57 8.01
C GLN A 7 29.15 -8.71 8.26
N GLU A 8 29.22 -7.41 7.95
CA GLU A 8 28.08 -6.49 8.04
C GLU A 8 26.97 -6.89 7.07
N ALA A 9 27.32 -7.20 5.82
CA ALA A 9 26.35 -7.68 4.82
C ALA A 9 25.69 -9.01 5.24
N GLN A 10 26.47 -9.93 5.82
CA GLN A 10 25.93 -11.18 6.38
C GLN A 10 24.95 -10.92 7.52
N ASN A 11 25.32 -10.06 8.47
CA ASN A 11 24.46 -9.72 9.60
C ASN A 11 23.16 -9.07 9.13
N HIS A 12 23.25 -8.14 8.17
CA HIS A 12 22.08 -7.49 7.57
C HIS A 12 21.14 -8.49 6.90
N PHE A 13 21.69 -9.42 6.10
CA PHE A 13 20.90 -10.48 5.48
C PHE A 13 20.21 -11.38 6.51
N VAL A 14 20.89 -11.72 7.61
CA VAL A 14 20.31 -12.51 8.71
C VAL A 14 19.12 -11.79 9.34
N GLU A 15 19.24 -10.49 9.61
CA GLU A 15 18.13 -9.71 10.18
C GLU A 15 16.94 -9.63 9.19
N LEU A 16 17.21 -9.44 7.90
CA LEU A 16 16.15 -9.47 6.89
C LEU A 16 15.44 -10.82 6.83
N ALA A 17 16.19 -11.92 6.88
CA ALA A 17 15.62 -13.26 6.90
C ALA A 17 14.73 -13.48 8.13
N LYS A 18 15.15 -13.01 9.31
CA LYS A 18 14.32 -13.07 10.53
C LYS A 18 13.01 -12.30 10.37
N LEU A 19 13.07 -11.07 9.87
CA LEU A 19 11.88 -10.24 9.63
C LEU A 19 10.90 -10.91 8.65
N GLN A 20 11.41 -11.56 7.59
CA GLN A 20 10.55 -12.31 6.66
C GLN A 20 9.93 -13.55 7.31
N LEU A 21 10.68 -14.29 8.13
CA LEU A 21 10.15 -15.43 8.87
C LEU A 21 9.05 -15.02 9.84
N GLU A 22 9.26 -13.93 10.59
CA GLU A 22 8.24 -13.38 11.49
C GLU A 22 6.98 -12.96 10.73
N ARG A 23 7.12 -12.37 9.54
CA ARG A 23 5.98 -12.04 8.67
C ARG A 23 5.22 -13.30 8.25
N VAL A 24 5.93 -14.34 7.81
CA VAL A 24 5.31 -15.62 7.42
C VAL A 24 4.55 -16.25 8.59
N GLU A 25 5.11 -16.21 9.80
CA GLU A 25 4.41 -16.71 10.99
C GLU A 25 3.17 -15.89 11.32
N ARG A 26 3.20 -14.56 11.19
CA ARG A 26 1.99 -13.73 11.32
C ARG A 26 0.92 -14.09 10.30
N MET A 27 1.29 -14.26 9.03
CA MET A 27 0.36 -14.63 7.96
C MET A 27 -0.29 -16.01 8.19
N LYS A 28 0.43 -16.95 8.80
CA LYS A 28 -0.14 -18.26 9.19
C LYS A 28 -1.13 -18.16 10.35
N LEU A 29 -1.00 -17.14 11.19
CA LEU A 29 -1.86 -16.90 12.35
C LEU A 29 -3.07 -16.03 11.99
N GLU A 30 -3.02 -15.27 10.89
CA GLU A 30 -4.15 -14.52 10.38
C GLU A 30 -5.28 -15.47 9.93
N SER A 31 -6.50 -15.13 10.36
CA SER A 31 -7.70 -15.92 10.22
C SER A 31 -8.25 -15.97 8.78
N ASP A 32 -9.23 -16.85 8.57
CA ASP A 32 -9.95 -17.08 7.31
C ASP A 32 -10.33 -15.79 6.56
N TRP A 33 -10.42 -15.92 5.24
CA TRP A 33 -10.84 -14.87 4.32
C TRP A 33 -12.11 -14.15 4.78
N ILE A 34 -12.12 -12.82 4.69
CA ILE A 34 -13.30 -12.01 4.98
C ILE A 34 -14.44 -12.41 4.04
N ASP A 35 -15.55 -12.91 4.60
CA ASP A 35 -16.78 -13.10 3.85
C ASP A 35 -17.52 -11.77 3.72
N TYR A 36 -17.21 -11.04 2.64
CA TYR A 36 -17.86 -9.77 2.31
C TYR A 36 -19.38 -9.88 2.11
N LYS A 37 -19.94 -11.08 1.94
CA LYS A 37 -21.41 -11.26 1.85
C LYS A 37 -22.09 -11.23 3.21
N ALA A 38 -21.38 -11.68 4.26
CA ALA A 38 -21.87 -11.69 5.63
C ALA A 38 -21.50 -10.42 6.41
N LEU A 39 -20.53 -9.65 5.89
CA LEU A 39 -20.03 -8.44 6.51
C LEU A 39 -21.01 -7.27 6.39
N SER A 40 -21.39 -6.67 7.52
CA SER A 40 -22.22 -5.45 7.56
C SER A 40 -21.93 -4.64 8.84
N PRO A 41 -21.55 -3.36 8.75
CA PRO A 41 -21.31 -2.61 7.52
C PRO A 41 -19.95 -2.95 6.87
N ILE A 42 -19.87 -2.85 5.54
CA ILE A 42 -18.61 -2.77 4.81
C ILE A 42 -18.12 -1.31 4.88
N ILE A 43 -17.08 -1.09 5.68
CA ILE A 43 -16.38 0.19 5.78
C ILE A 43 -15.44 0.40 4.58
N ILE A 44 -15.71 1.44 3.79
CA ILE A 44 -14.91 1.89 2.64
C ILE A 44 -14.18 3.19 3.00
N GLY A 45 -12.86 3.13 3.12
CA GLY A 45 -12.01 4.30 3.37
C GLY A 45 -11.70 5.08 2.09
N ILE A 46 -11.88 6.40 2.09
CA ILE A 46 -11.56 7.28 0.97
C ILE A 46 -10.33 8.13 1.33
N LEU A 47 -9.25 7.98 0.56
CA LEU A 47 -7.98 8.68 0.77
C LEU A 47 -7.68 9.58 -0.41
N GLY A 48 -7.62 10.90 -0.19
CA GLY A 48 -7.37 11.88 -1.24
C GLY A 48 -5.98 11.77 -1.86
N GLY A 49 -4.94 11.56 -1.05
CA GLY A 49 -3.55 11.56 -1.53
C GLY A 49 -3.06 12.96 -1.92
N ASP A 50 -2.22 13.01 -2.95
CA ASP A 50 -1.42 14.19 -3.33
C ASP A 50 -1.86 14.82 -4.67
N GLY A 51 -1.52 16.09 -4.87
CA GLY A 51 -1.71 16.79 -6.15
C GLY A 51 -3.17 16.85 -6.58
N ILE A 52 -3.52 16.24 -7.73
CA ILE A 52 -4.92 16.15 -8.20
C ILE A 52 -5.78 15.19 -7.39
N GLY A 53 -5.16 14.40 -6.50
CA GLY A 53 -5.79 13.30 -5.79
C GLY A 53 -7.04 13.65 -5.01
N PRO A 54 -7.04 14.69 -4.16
CA PRO A 54 -8.23 15.09 -3.41
C PRO A 54 -9.45 15.38 -4.30
N PHE A 55 -9.23 16.01 -5.46
CA PHE A 55 -10.30 16.34 -6.40
C PHE A 55 -10.89 15.10 -7.06
N ILE A 56 -10.03 14.20 -7.58
CA ILE A 56 -10.53 12.99 -8.26
C ILE A 56 -11.10 11.97 -7.27
N ALA A 57 -10.57 11.91 -6.05
CA ALA A 57 -11.10 11.05 -4.99
C ALA A 57 -12.48 11.53 -4.53
N ALA A 58 -12.69 12.84 -4.41
CA ALA A 58 -14.00 13.41 -4.09
C ALA A 58 -15.04 13.11 -5.19
N GLU A 59 -14.67 13.23 -6.47
CA GLU A 59 -15.57 12.86 -7.57
C GLU A 59 -15.85 11.35 -7.61
N ALA A 60 -14.84 10.52 -7.35
CA ALA A 60 -15.03 9.08 -7.25
C ALA A 60 -15.95 8.70 -6.08
N GLN A 61 -15.79 9.35 -4.91
CA GLN A 61 -16.67 9.18 -3.76
C GLN A 61 -18.11 9.55 -4.11
N ARG A 62 -18.33 10.70 -4.78
CA ARG A 62 -19.67 11.13 -5.20
C ARG A 62 -20.38 10.10 -6.10
N VAL A 63 -19.64 9.52 -7.04
CA VAL A 63 -20.17 8.45 -7.90
C VAL A 63 -20.44 7.19 -7.08
N LEU A 64 -19.55 6.84 -6.16
CA LEU A 64 -19.70 5.66 -5.31
C LEU A 64 -20.91 5.78 -4.37
N GLU A 65 -21.13 6.94 -3.76
CA GLU A 65 -22.29 7.27 -2.94
C GLU A 65 -23.59 7.13 -3.72
N PHE A 66 -23.61 7.61 -4.97
CA PHE A 66 -24.78 7.45 -5.83
C PHE A 66 -25.06 5.98 -6.19
N LEU A 67 -24.02 5.23 -6.55
CA LEU A 67 -24.15 3.82 -6.92
C LEU A 67 -24.56 2.92 -5.72
N LEU A 68 -24.13 3.28 -4.51
CA LEU A 68 -24.36 2.52 -3.28
C LEU A 68 -25.42 3.15 -2.35
N GLN A 69 -26.24 4.07 -2.87
CA GLN A 69 -27.19 4.84 -2.06
C GLN A 69 -28.15 3.97 -1.25
N GLU A 70 -28.56 2.81 -1.79
CA GLU A 70 -29.46 1.88 -1.13
C GLU A 70 -28.75 1.14 0.01
N GLU A 71 -27.51 0.68 -0.22
CA GLU A 71 -26.67 0.00 0.77
C GLU A 71 -26.28 0.94 1.92
N VAL A 72 -25.97 2.20 1.60
CA VAL A 72 -25.67 3.24 2.59
C VAL A 72 -26.92 3.55 3.42
N ALA A 73 -28.08 3.75 2.78
CA ALA A 73 -29.34 3.97 3.48
C ALA A 73 -29.76 2.78 4.36
N ALA A 74 -29.41 1.56 3.96
CA ALA A 74 -29.63 0.34 4.72
C ALA A 74 -28.57 0.07 5.81
N GLY A 75 -27.55 0.92 5.95
CA GLY A 75 -26.45 0.73 6.91
C GLY A 75 -25.54 -0.47 6.60
N LYS A 76 -25.55 -0.95 5.35
CA LYS A 76 -24.69 -2.05 4.88
C LYS A 76 -23.32 -1.59 4.41
N VAL A 77 -23.21 -0.32 4.03
CA VAL A 77 -21.95 0.31 3.61
C VAL A 77 -21.77 1.60 4.38
N GLU A 78 -20.55 1.85 4.82
CA GLU A 78 -20.13 3.09 5.44
C GLU A 78 -18.95 3.66 4.66
N LEU A 79 -19.00 4.94 4.30
CA LEU A 79 -17.91 5.65 3.65
C LEU A 79 -17.20 6.52 4.68
N LEU A 80 -15.89 6.33 4.83
CA LEU A 80 -15.06 7.07 5.79
C LEU A 80 -13.98 7.84 5.04
N VAL A 81 -13.96 9.16 5.13
CA VAL A 81 -12.86 9.96 4.60
C VAL A 81 -11.68 9.90 5.57
N ILE A 82 -10.52 9.49 5.07
CA ILE A 82 -9.26 9.42 5.83
C ILE A 82 -8.30 10.46 5.26
N GLU A 83 -7.97 11.43 6.10
CA GLU A 83 -7.04 12.51 5.76
C GLU A 83 -5.61 12.19 6.21
N GLY A 84 -4.64 12.97 5.73
CA GLY A 84 -3.25 12.90 6.19
C GLY A 84 -2.33 11.94 5.43
N LEU A 85 -2.80 11.25 4.39
CA LEU A 85 -1.92 10.50 3.47
C LEU A 85 -1.26 11.44 2.43
N THR A 86 -0.79 12.62 2.85
CA THR A 86 -0.15 13.58 1.95
C THR A 86 1.37 13.52 2.07
N ILE A 87 2.07 13.98 1.03
CA ILE A 87 3.53 14.03 1.00
C ILE A 87 4.08 14.99 2.07
N GLU A 88 3.39 16.09 2.37
CA GLU A 88 3.76 17.04 3.42
C GLU A 88 3.83 16.34 4.78
N LYS A 89 2.75 15.66 5.18
CA LYS A 89 2.68 14.98 6.48
C LYS A 89 3.66 13.82 6.55
N ARG A 90 3.78 13.04 5.47
CA ARG A 90 4.74 11.93 5.36
C ARG A 90 6.20 12.41 5.48
N ALA A 91 6.51 13.55 4.86
CA ALA A 91 7.83 14.18 4.95
C ALA A 91 8.11 14.74 6.35
N GLU A 92 7.11 15.35 6.98
CA GLU A 92 7.21 15.88 8.35
C GLU A 92 7.52 14.77 9.36
N VAL A 93 6.82 13.64 9.29
CA VAL A 93 7.03 12.52 10.24
C VAL A 93 8.11 11.53 9.79
N GLY A 94 8.65 11.70 8.56
CA GLY A 94 9.66 10.81 7.99
C GLY A 94 9.18 9.37 7.77
N LYS A 95 7.89 9.15 7.51
CA LYS A 95 7.30 7.81 7.33
C LYS A 95 6.57 7.67 6.00
N ALA A 96 6.59 6.45 5.45
CA ALA A 96 5.86 6.12 4.23
C ALA A 96 4.35 6.36 4.38
N ILE A 97 3.80 6.03 5.55
CA ILE A 97 2.43 6.28 5.97
C ILE A 97 2.50 6.73 7.43
N PRO A 98 1.91 7.88 7.82
CA PRO A 98 1.83 8.27 9.22
C PRO A 98 1.06 7.23 10.05
N ASP A 99 1.49 6.96 11.29
CA ASP A 99 0.95 5.84 12.08
C ASP A 99 -0.55 6.00 12.35
N ASP A 100 -1.01 7.22 12.63
CA ASP A 100 -2.42 7.54 12.85
C ASP A 100 -3.26 7.24 11.60
N VAL A 101 -2.76 7.59 10.42
CA VAL A 101 -3.40 7.32 9.14
C VAL A 101 -3.44 5.82 8.86
N LEU A 102 -2.36 5.10 9.16
CA LEU A 102 -2.31 3.65 9.00
C LEU A 102 -3.33 2.93 9.90
N GLN A 103 -3.52 3.40 11.13
CA GLN A 103 -4.53 2.86 12.04
C GLN A 103 -5.95 3.05 11.48
N GLU A 104 -6.27 4.22 10.91
CA GLU A 104 -7.57 4.43 10.25
C GLU A 104 -7.74 3.52 9.02
N ILE A 105 -6.70 3.37 8.19
CA ILE A 105 -6.73 2.46 7.03
C ILE A 105 -7.02 1.02 7.46
N LYS A 106 -6.39 0.54 8.54
CA LYS A 106 -6.57 -0.84 9.05
C LYS A 106 -7.97 -1.11 9.63
N LYS A 107 -8.76 -0.06 9.92
CA LYS A 107 -10.19 -0.20 10.30
C LYS A 107 -11.10 -0.40 9.10
N CYS A 108 -10.65 -0.11 7.89
CA CYS A 108 -11.44 -0.25 6.67
C CYS A 108 -11.26 -1.63 6.04
N HIS A 109 -12.33 -2.15 5.44
CA HIS A 109 -12.28 -3.42 4.69
C HIS A 109 -11.89 -3.21 3.23
N VAL A 110 -12.14 -2.01 2.71
CA VAL A 110 -11.81 -1.57 1.34
C VAL A 110 -11.33 -0.14 1.41
N THR A 111 -10.35 0.23 0.57
CA THR A 111 -9.92 1.62 0.44
C THR A 111 -9.91 2.08 -1.02
N LEU A 112 -10.40 3.29 -1.26
CA LEU A 112 -10.25 4.02 -2.51
C LEU A 112 -9.23 5.13 -2.27
N LYS A 113 -8.13 5.10 -3.02
CA LYS A 113 -6.97 5.96 -2.79
C LYS A 113 -6.62 6.72 -4.06
N GLY A 114 -6.49 8.04 -3.94
CA GLY A 114 -5.91 8.91 -4.97
C GLY A 114 -4.39 8.69 -5.16
N PRO A 115 -3.76 9.34 -6.14
CA PRO A 115 -2.31 9.29 -6.35
C PRO A 115 -1.54 9.74 -5.10
N THR A 116 -0.37 9.16 -4.87
CA THR A 116 0.56 9.63 -3.83
C THR A 116 1.96 9.79 -4.41
N THR A 117 2.65 10.85 -4.01
CA THR A 117 3.99 11.21 -4.46
C THR A 117 5.01 10.28 -3.82
N THR A 118 5.93 9.76 -4.62
CA THR A 118 7.14 9.09 -4.14
C THR A 118 8.33 9.97 -4.51
N PRO A 119 8.96 10.65 -3.54
CA PRO A 119 10.08 11.54 -3.81
C PRO A 119 11.23 10.85 -4.55
N ARG A 120 11.88 11.58 -5.44
CA ARG A 120 13.10 11.17 -6.14
C ARG A 120 14.26 12.09 -5.75
N LYS A 121 15.48 11.66 -6.05
CA LYS A 121 16.67 12.48 -5.83
C LYS A 121 16.52 13.83 -6.56
N GLY A 122 16.59 14.92 -5.81
CA GLY A 122 16.44 16.29 -6.32
C GLY A 122 15.06 16.91 -6.09
N ASP A 123 14.08 16.13 -5.63
CA ASP A 123 12.79 16.68 -5.18
C ASP A 123 12.96 17.49 -3.88
N PRO A 124 12.07 18.46 -3.58
CA PRO A 124 12.13 19.24 -2.34
C PRO A 124 11.83 18.43 -1.08
N TRP A 125 11.38 17.18 -1.25
CA TRP A 125 10.97 16.29 -0.18
C TRP A 125 12.12 15.36 0.25
N PRO A 126 12.18 14.99 1.55
CA PRO A 126 13.12 13.97 2.00
C PRO A 126 12.86 12.64 1.30
N ASN A 127 13.87 11.77 1.29
CA ASN A 127 13.77 10.43 0.72
C ASN A 127 12.86 9.53 1.59
N VAL A 128 11.56 9.67 1.41
CA VAL A 128 10.53 8.87 2.10
C VAL A 128 10.10 7.71 1.22
N GLU A 129 9.98 6.53 1.80
CA GLU A 129 9.51 5.35 1.09
C GLU A 129 8.10 5.56 0.48
N SER A 130 7.84 4.86 -0.63
CA SER A 130 6.56 4.94 -1.32
C SER A 130 5.40 4.46 -0.43
N ALA A 131 4.40 5.32 -0.22
CA ALA A 131 3.17 4.95 0.46
C ALA A 131 2.48 3.74 -0.18
N ASN A 132 2.58 3.57 -1.51
CA ASN A 132 1.99 2.43 -2.20
C ASN A 132 2.69 1.12 -1.85
N VAL A 133 4.02 1.13 -1.71
CA VAL A 133 4.80 -0.07 -1.34
C VAL A 133 4.52 -0.42 0.12
N ALA A 134 4.59 0.57 1.01
CA ALA A 134 4.30 0.38 2.43
C ALA A 134 2.88 -0.15 2.66
N MET A 135 1.86 0.43 2.01
CA MET A 135 0.46 0.00 2.15
C MET A 135 0.26 -1.46 1.72
N ARG A 136 0.92 -1.91 0.66
CA ARG A 136 0.82 -3.31 0.21
C ARG A 136 1.41 -4.29 1.20
N LYS A 137 2.52 -3.91 1.85
CA LYS A 137 3.17 -4.73 2.88
C LYS A 137 2.35 -4.74 4.17
N GLU A 138 1.94 -3.57 4.65
CA GLU A 138 1.17 -3.41 5.90
C GLU A 138 -0.21 -4.06 5.89
N LEU A 139 -0.82 -4.21 4.71
CA LEU A 139 -2.14 -4.80 4.51
C LEU A 139 -2.10 -6.15 3.79
N GLU A 140 -0.91 -6.73 3.60
CA GLU A 140 -0.70 -8.02 2.94
C GLU A 140 -1.42 -8.15 1.57
N LEU A 141 -1.42 -7.07 0.78
CA LEU A 141 -2.07 -7.00 -0.55
C LEU A 141 -1.23 -7.71 -1.62
N PHE A 142 -1.18 -9.04 -1.53
CA PHE A 142 -0.35 -9.93 -2.35
C PHE A 142 -0.73 -9.92 -3.84
N ALA A 143 -1.98 -9.62 -4.19
CA ALA A 143 -2.44 -9.61 -5.58
C ALA A 143 -2.59 -8.18 -6.12
N ASN A 144 -1.85 -7.84 -7.17
CA ASN A 144 -2.17 -6.70 -8.02
C ASN A 144 -3.00 -7.16 -9.22
N VAL A 145 -4.26 -6.74 -9.25
CA VAL A 145 -5.21 -7.06 -10.33
C VAL A 145 -5.36 -5.85 -11.25
N ARG A 146 -5.21 -6.06 -12.57
CA ARG A 146 -5.38 -5.01 -13.58
C ARG A 146 -6.32 -5.46 -14.70
N PRO A 147 -7.60 -5.05 -14.67
CA PRO A 147 -8.50 -5.25 -15.80
C PRO A 147 -8.11 -4.31 -16.95
N VAL A 148 -8.07 -4.84 -18.17
CA VAL A 148 -7.79 -4.06 -19.40
C VAL A 148 -8.84 -4.44 -20.44
N LYS A 149 -9.64 -3.45 -20.84
CA LYS A 149 -10.72 -3.66 -21.82
C LYS A 149 -10.61 -2.67 -22.96
N VAL A 150 -10.47 -3.18 -24.19
CA VAL A 150 -10.45 -2.40 -25.43
C VAL A 150 -11.44 -3.07 -26.41
N PRO A 151 -12.74 -2.76 -26.30
CA PRO A 151 -13.78 -3.47 -27.06
C PRO A 151 -13.61 -3.41 -28.58
N GLN A 152 -13.07 -2.31 -29.11
CA GLN A 152 -12.83 -2.11 -30.54
C GLN A 152 -11.85 -3.13 -31.11
N GLU A 153 -10.93 -3.62 -30.29
CA GLU A 153 -9.92 -4.62 -30.63
C GLU A 153 -10.30 -6.02 -30.12
N GLY A 154 -11.50 -6.20 -29.55
CA GLY A 154 -11.92 -7.46 -28.94
C GLY A 154 -11.13 -7.85 -27.69
N ILE A 155 -10.51 -6.88 -27.00
CA ILE A 155 -9.67 -7.14 -25.82
C ILE A 155 -10.51 -7.03 -24.54
N ASP A 156 -10.53 -8.11 -23.77
CA ASP A 156 -11.02 -8.17 -22.39
C ASP A 156 -10.07 -9.06 -21.57
N TRP A 157 -9.07 -8.44 -20.95
CA TRP A 157 -7.97 -9.12 -20.26
C TRP A 157 -7.96 -8.80 -18.76
N MET A 158 -7.49 -9.76 -17.98
CA MET A 158 -7.27 -9.61 -16.56
C MET A 158 -5.85 -10.05 -16.20
N PHE A 159 -5.02 -9.10 -15.78
CA PHE A 159 -3.67 -9.39 -15.31
C PHE A 159 -3.67 -9.60 -13.81
N PHE A 160 -3.03 -10.67 -13.37
CA PHE A 160 -2.73 -10.95 -11.98
C PHE A 160 -1.22 -10.92 -11.79
N ARG A 161 -0.74 -10.05 -10.91
CA ARG A 161 0.68 -9.93 -10.57
C ARG A 161 0.86 -10.10 -9.07
N GLU A 162 1.76 -10.99 -8.67
CA GLU A 162 2.27 -11.09 -7.30
C GLU A 162 2.88 -9.71 -6.90
N ASN A 163 2.65 -9.26 -5.67
CA ASN A 163 2.82 -7.86 -5.29
C ASN A 163 3.49 -7.64 -3.93
N THR A 164 3.86 -8.71 -3.21
CA THR A 164 4.53 -8.66 -1.91
C THR A 164 5.87 -9.39 -1.88
N GLU A 165 6.24 -10.16 -2.90
CA GLU A 165 7.49 -10.92 -2.98
C GLU A 165 8.46 -10.42 -4.07
N GLY A 166 9.46 -11.24 -4.40
CA GLY A 166 10.52 -10.93 -5.35
C GLY A 166 11.39 -9.74 -4.91
N ALA A 167 11.82 -8.92 -5.87
CA ALA A 167 12.62 -7.73 -5.58
C ALA A 167 11.89 -6.70 -4.70
N TYR A 168 10.55 -6.73 -4.64
CA TYR A 168 9.77 -5.84 -3.77
C TYR A 168 9.87 -6.20 -2.28
N ALA A 169 10.21 -7.45 -1.95
CA ALA A 169 10.37 -7.90 -0.56
C ALA A 169 11.45 -7.07 0.15
N LEU A 170 12.56 -6.79 -0.54
CA LEU A 170 13.71 -6.09 0.02
C LEU A 170 13.48 -4.59 0.21
N GLY A 171 12.69 -3.92 -0.66
CA GLY A 171 12.39 -2.50 -0.53
C GLY A 171 13.67 -1.63 -0.43
N SER A 172 13.75 -0.78 0.60
CA SER A 172 14.93 0.05 0.91
C SER A 172 16.03 -0.68 1.68
N ASN A 173 15.88 -1.97 1.97
CA ASN A 173 16.84 -2.74 2.76
C ASN A 173 17.99 -3.35 1.93
N GLY A 174 18.42 -2.68 0.87
CA GLY A 174 19.65 -3.06 0.17
C GLY A 174 20.89 -2.86 1.05
N VAL A 175 21.98 -3.55 0.72
CA VAL A 175 23.30 -3.32 1.36
C VAL A 175 24.37 -3.17 0.28
N ASP A 176 25.09 -2.06 0.32
CA ASP A 176 26.27 -1.86 -0.52
C ASP A 176 27.48 -2.50 0.16
N VAL A 177 28.01 -3.57 -0.42
CA VAL A 177 29.11 -4.36 0.18
C VAL A 177 30.48 -3.71 -0.12
N SER A 178 30.59 -3.04 -1.27
CA SER A 178 31.75 -2.23 -1.68
C SER A 178 31.39 -1.33 -2.85
N GLU A 179 32.14 -0.25 -3.08
CA GLU A 179 31.95 0.65 -4.23
C GLU A 179 32.09 -0.06 -5.59
N ASP A 180 32.87 -1.15 -5.65
CA ASP A 180 33.10 -1.93 -6.87
C ASP A 180 32.06 -3.03 -7.13
N LEU A 181 31.20 -3.32 -6.14
CA LEU A 181 30.21 -4.39 -6.22
C LEU A 181 28.81 -3.78 -6.15
N ALA A 182 28.19 -3.65 -7.33
CA ALA A 182 26.82 -3.18 -7.52
C ALA A 182 25.78 -4.29 -7.38
#